data_AF-A0A6M0F359-F1
#
_entry.id   AF-A0A6M0F359-F1
#
_cell.length_a   1.000
_cell.length_b   1.000
_cell.length_c   1.000
_cell.angle_alpha   90.00
_cell.angle_beta   90.00
_cell.angle_gamma   90.00
#
_symmetry.space_group_name_H-M   'P 1'
#
loop_
_entity.id
_entity.type
_entity.pdbx_description
1 polymer ?
#
loop_
_entity_poly.entity_id
_entity_poly.type
_entity_poly.pdbx_seq_one_letter_code
_entity_poly.pdbx_strand_id
1 'polypeptide(L)'
;MPRLESRFADQVDQGAWHGYVQRIHTHFPRLFKLLFQLYGEQYDFFYHLEDILATATQMWVARPDDLKALDVMREADPNWYQANRMVGAMCYVDLFAGDFSGIRDRIPYLTEMGITFLHLMPVFKSPDGDNDGGYAVSSYRETDPGLGTMEQLKELATELRRRGISLALDFVFNHTSDEHDWATKALSGYEEYQEYYRMYATREQPDAFEKSIVAVFPDEHPGCFTYRNRIRKWVWTTFHNYQWDLNYANPTVFSRMVGEMLFLANVGVEVLRLDAVAFLWKRAGTRCENL
;
A
#
# COMPACT_ATOMS: atom_id res chain seq x y z
N MET A 1 -25.11 10.68 0.60
CA MET A 1 -23.88 11.43 0.95
C MET A 1 -23.78 12.66 0.04
N PRO A 2 -24.41 13.78 0.41
CA PRO A 2 -24.67 14.87 -0.54
C PRO A 2 -23.41 15.48 -1.18
N ARG A 3 -22.29 15.54 -0.43
CA ARG A 3 -21.02 16.08 -0.93
C ARG A 3 -20.33 15.19 -1.96
N LEU A 4 -20.45 13.86 -1.85
CA LEU A 4 -19.91 12.95 -2.87
C LEU A 4 -20.77 13.02 -4.14
N GLU A 5 -22.09 13.03 -3.95
CA GLU A 5 -23.05 13.12 -5.04
C GLU A 5 -22.85 14.39 -5.87
N SER A 6 -22.75 15.56 -5.21
CA SER A 6 -22.52 16.83 -5.91
C SER A 6 -21.16 16.92 -6.61
N ARG A 7 -20.19 16.07 -6.27
CA ARG A 7 -18.83 16.09 -6.85
C ARG A 7 -18.65 15.07 -7.97
N PHE A 8 -19.28 13.91 -7.87
CA PHE A 8 -18.93 12.74 -8.68
C PHE A 8 -20.09 12.11 -9.46
N ALA A 9 -21.34 12.36 -9.10
CA ALA A 9 -22.48 11.65 -9.69
C ALA A 9 -22.58 11.85 -11.22
N ASP A 10 -22.31 13.07 -11.70
CA ASP A 10 -22.40 13.41 -13.12
C ASP A 10 -21.23 12.88 -13.98
N GLN A 11 -20.24 12.23 -13.37
CA GLN A 11 -19.07 11.68 -14.06
C GLN A 11 -19.27 10.25 -14.57
N VAL A 12 -20.35 9.58 -14.16
CA VAL A 12 -20.68 8.19 -14.50
C VAL A 12 -22.16 8.07 -14.83
N ASP A 13 -22.59 6.94 -15.40
CA ASP A 13 -24.02 6.69 -15.58
C ASP A 13 -24.74 6.51 -14.23
N GLN A 14 -26.02 6.88 -14.19
CA GLN A 14 -26.82 6.86 -12.97
C GLN A 14 -26.96 5.45 -12.36
N GLY A 15 -26.96 4.41 -13.19
CA GLY A 15 -27.06 3.02 -12.73
C GLY A 15 -25.79 2.59 -11.98
N ALA A 16 -24.62 2.85 -12.56
CA ALA A 16 -23.33 2.61 -11.92
C ALA A 16 -23.17 3.44 -10.63
N TRP A 17 -23.56 4.72 -10.66
CA TRP A 17 -23.54 5.56 -9.46
C TRP A 17 -24.41 4.98 -8.34
N HIS A 18 -25.62 4.53 -8.66
CA HIS A 18 -26.51 3.90 -7.69
C HIS A 18 -25.89 2.63 -7.07
N GLY A 19 -25.27 1.79 -7.90
CA GLY A 19 -24.54 0.60 -7.44
C GLY A 19 -23.38 0.95 -6.49
N TYR A 20 -22.60 1.98 -6.82
CA TYR A 20 -21.54 2.48 -5.95
C TYR A 20 -22.06 3.01 -4.62
N VAL A 21 -23.10 3.84 -4.65
CA VAL A 21 -23.74 4.39 -3.44
C VAL A 21 -24.26 3.26 -2.55
N GLN A 22 -24.80 2.19 -3.13
CA GLN A 22 -25.22 1.01 -2.36
C GLN A 22 -24.04 0.32 -1.65
N ARG A 23 -22.90 0.13 -2.34
CA ARG A 23 -21.66 -0.39 -1.71
C ARG A 23 -21.23 0.49 -0.53
N ILE A 24 -21.27 1.81 -0.71
CA ILE A 24 -20.97 2.75 0.36
C ILE A 24 -21.93 2.58 1.54
N HIS A 25 -23.24 2.50 1.31
CA HIS A 25 -24.21 2.27 2.38
C HIS A 25 -23.97 0.95 3.14
N THR A 26 -23.58 -0.11 2.44
CA THR A 26 -23.29 -1.41 3.04
C THR A 26 -22.01 -1.38 3.88
N HIS A 27 -20.93 -0.78 3.39
CA HIS A 27 -19.60 -0.91 4.00
C HIS A 27 -19.19 0.26 4.90
N PHE A 28 -19.76 1.45 4.69
CA PHE A 28 -19.43 2.64 5.46
C PHE A 28 -19.58 2.48 6.98
N PRO A 29 -20.61 1.84 7.54
CA PRO A 29 -20.73 1.70 8.99
C PRO A 29 -19.53 0.99 9.63
N ARG A 30 -18.99 -0.04 8.97
CA ARG A 30 -17.79 -0.75 9.43
C ARG A 30 -16.56 0.15 9.33
N LEU A 31 -16.37 0.79 8.17
CA LEU A 31 -15.24 1.71 7.94
C LEU A 31 -15.24 2.86 8.96
N PHE A 32 -16.40 3.50 9.16
CA PHE A 32 -16.59 4.57 10.13
C PHE A 32 -16.22 4.12 11.54
N LYS A 33 -16.72 2.96 11.99
CA LYS A 33 -16.43 2.43 13.34
C LYS A 33 -14.92 2.23 13.54
N LEU A 34 -14.23 1.66 12.55
CA LEU A 34 -12.78 1.42 12.63
C LEU A 34 -11.99 2.72 12.65
N LEU A 35 -12.30 3.67 11.77
CA LEU A 35 -11.61 4.97 11.73
C LEU A 35 -11.91 5.81 12.97
N PHE A 36 -13.15 5.79 13.46
CA PHE A 36 -13.52 6.49 14.68
C PHE A 36 -12.81 5.93 15.91
N GLN A 37 -12.57 4.61 15.96
CA GLN A 37 -11.77 4.01 17.03
C GLN A 37 -10.31 4.48 17.01
N LEU A 38 -9.73 4.75 15.85
CA LEU A 38 -8.33 5.19 15.71
C LEU A 38 -8.17 6.70 15.89
N TYR A 39 -9.11 7.49 15.34
CA TYR A 39 -8.93 8.93 15.13
C TYR A 39 -10.09 9.76 15.66
N GLY A 40 -11.13 9.17 16.27
CA GLY A 40 -12.36 9.87 16.66
C GLY A 40 -12.18 10.96 17.72
N GLU A 41 -11.05 10.96 18.43
CA GLU A 41 -10.67 12.02 19.39
C GLU A 41 -9.95 13.21 18.72
N GLN A 42 -9.57 13.10 17.45
CA GLN A 42 -8.93 14.19 16.69
C GLN A 42 -9.97 15.21 16.22
N TYR A 43 -9.68 16.50 16.41
CA TYR A 43 -10.64 17.59 16.14
C TYR A 43 -11.07 17.67 14.66
N ASP A 44 -10.24 17.17 13.75
CA ASP A 44 -10.41 17.16 12.30
C ASP A 44 -10.81 15.78 11.75
N PHE A 45 -11.24 14.84 12.61
CA PHE A 45 -11.63 13.49 12.20
C PHE A 45 -12.58 13.45 11.00
N PHE A 46 -13.64 14.27 11.01
CA PHE A 46 -14.62 14.29 9.92
C PHE A 46 -14.07 14.83 8.61
N TYR A 47 -13.04 15.70 8.65
CA TYR A 47 -12.34 16.17 7.46
C TYR A 47 -11.59 15.00 6.80
N HIS A 48 -10.81 14.24 7.57
CA HIS A 48 -10.07 13.08 7.06
C HIS A 48 -11.00 11.97 6.58
N LEU A 49 -12.12 11.74 7.27
CA LEU A 49 -13.13 10.78 6.82
C LEU A 49 -13.71 11.17 5.46
N GLU A 50 -14.00 12.46 5.24
CA GLU A 50 -14.49 12.94 3.95
C GLU A 50 -13.41 12.82 2.85
N ASP A 51 -12.15 13.13 3.16
CA ASP A 51 -11.03 13.00 2.22
C ASP A 51 -10.83 11.54 1.77
N ILE A 52 -10.89 10.58 2.71
CA ILE A 52 -10.81 9.15 2.43
C ILE A 52 -11.97 8.72 1.51
N LEU A 53 -13.20 9.15 1.80
CA LEU A 53 -14.37 8.83 0.98
C LEU A 53 -14.29 9.47 -0.42
N ALA A 54 -13.80 10.71 -0.51
CA ALA A 54 -13.62 11.40 -1.77
C ALA A 54 -12.56 10.69 -2.63
N THR A 55 -11.42 10.31 -2.03
CA THR A 55 -10.36 9.54 -2.69
C THR A 55 -10.88 8.18 -3.17
N ALA A 56 -11.60 7.45 -2.32
CA ALA A 56 -12.21 6.18 -2.70
C ALA A 56 -13.20 6.32 -3.86
N THR A 57 -14.03 7.36 -3.83
CA THR A 57 -15.00 7.65 -4.89
C THR A 57 -14.31 8.01 -6.19
N GLN A 58 -13.30 8.87 -6.15
CA GLN A 58 -12.53 9.25 -7.34
C GLN A 58 -11.84 8.05 -7.98
N MET A 59 -11.23 7.18 -7.17
CA MET A 59 -10.59 5.97 -7.67
C MET A 59 -11.61 4.98 -8.25
N TRP A 60 -12.80 4.83 -7.63
CA TRP A 60 -13.85 4.00 -8.20
C TRP A 60 -14.41 4.56 -9.52
N VAL A 61 -14.61 5.89 -9.62
CA VAL A 61 -15.04 6.53 -10.87
C VAL A 61 -14.03 6.24 -11.99
N ALA A 62 -12.74 6.40 -11.70
CA ALA A 62 -11.64 6.14 -12.64
C ALA A 62 -11.35 4.65 -12.89
N ARG A 63 -12.01 3.73 -12.17
CA ARG A 63 -11.77 2.29 -12.28
C ARG A 63 -12.21 1.77 -13.66
N PRO A 64 -11.34 1.03 -14.38
CA PRO A 64 -11.68 0.40 -15.65
C PRO A 64 -12.93 -0.50 -15.57
N ASP A 65 -13.72 -0.55 -16.65
CA ASP A 65 -14.99 -1.28 -16.68
C ASP A 65 -14.82 -2.80 -16.55
N ASP A 66 -13.74 -3.37 -17.09
CA ASP A 66 -13.41 -4.79 -16.90
C ASP A 66 -13.15 -5.13 -15.43
N LEU A 67 -12.53 -4.21 -14.70
CA LEU A 67 -12.29 -4.34 -13.27
C LEU A 67 -13.55 -4.10 -12.43
N LYS A 68 -14.44 -3.17 -12.83
CA LYS A 68 -15.77 -3.02 -12.21
C LYS A 68 -16.61 -4.30 -12.40
N ALA A 69 -16.55 -4.93 -13.57
CA ALA A 69 -17.19 -6.20 -13.82
C ALA A 69 -16.60 -7.32 -12.94
N LEU A 70 -15.27 -7.36 -12.79
CA LEU A 70 -14.60 -8.28 -11.87
C LEU A 70 -15.05 -8.09 -10.42
N ASP A 71 -15.23 -6.84 -9.97
CA ASP A 71 -15.73 -6.55 -8.63
C ASP A 71 -17.10 -7.20 -8.40
N VAL A 72 -18.03 -7.04 -9.35
CA VAL A 72 -19.38 -7.64 -9.27
C VAL A 72 -19.30 -9.17 -9.20
N MET A 73 -18.42 -9.79 -10.02
CA MET A 73 -18.24 -11.24 -10.00
C MET A 73 -17.71 -11.74 -8.65
N ARG A 74 -16.76 -11.03 -8.03
CA ARG A 74 -16.16 -11.41 -6.75
C ARG A 74 -17.04 -11.10 -5.54
N GLU A 75 -17.87 -10.06 -5.63
CA GLU A 75 -18.91 -9.80 -4.62
C GLU A 75 -19.97 -10.91 -4.61
N ALA A 76 -20.27 -11.50 -5.78
CA ALA A 76 -21.19 -12.64 -5.90
C ALA A 76 -20.57 -13.97 -5.43
N ASP A 77 -19.24 -14.14 -5.53
CA ASP A 77 -18.51 -15.29 -5.00
C ASP A 77 -17.38 -14.84 -4.05
N PRO A 78 -17.70 -14.53 -2.78
CA PRO A 78 -16.71 -14.03 -1.83
C PRO A 78 -15.64 -15.05 -1.42
N ASN A 79 -15.81 -16.33 -1.77
CA ASN A 79 -14.88 -17.41 -1.43
C ASN A 79 -14.08 -17.89 -2.65
N TRP A 80 -14.07 -17.13 -3.76
CA TRP A 80 -13.39 -17.50 -5.01
C TRP A 80 -11.92 -17.95 -4.80
N TYR A 81 -11.21 -17.32 -3.86
CA TYR A 81 -9.81 -17.60 -3.54
C TYR A 81 -9.60 -18.88 -2.71
N GLN A 82 -10.68 -19.47 -2.18
CA GLN A 82 -10.64 -20.75 -1.45
C GLN A 82 -10.90 -21.95 -2.36
N ALA A 83 -11.20 -21.72 -3.64
CA ALA A 83 -11.45 -22.80 -4.58
C ALA A 83 -10.21 -23.69 -4.74
N ASN A 84 -10.39 -25.01 -4.80
CA ASN A 84 -9.32 -26.00 -4.97
C ASN A 84 -8.52 -25.84 -6.28
N ARG A 85 -9.07 -25.10 -7.26
CA ARG A 85 -8.38 -24.73 -8.50
C ARG A 85 -7.35 -23.62 -8.31
N MET A 86 -7.31 -22.97 -7.14
CA MET A 86 -6.36 -21.90 -6.87
C MET A 86 -4.96 -22.47 -6.65
N VAL A 87 -4.07 -22.23 -7.61
CA VAL A 87 -2.66 -22.61 -7.51
C VAL A 87 -1.81 -21.36 -7.66
N GLY A 88 -1.02 -21.06 -6.63
CA GLY A 88 -0.17 -19.88 -6.56
C GLY A 88 1.26 -20.16 -6.97
N ALA A 89 1.86 -19.20 -7.67
CA ALA A 89 3.30 -19.09 -7.87
C ALA A 89 3.79 -17.72 -7.38
N MET A 90 5.05 -17.65 -6.99
CA MET A 90 5.73 -16.42 -6.58
C MET A 90 7.09 -16.37 -7.27
N CYS A 91 7.45 -15.20 -7.82
CA CYS A 91 8.75 -15.02 -8.45
C CYS A 91 9.23 -13.57 -8.44
N TYR A 92 10.54 -13.40 -8.47
CA TYR A 92 11.20 -12.15 -8.85
C TYR A 92 11.17 -12.03 -10.38
N VAL A 93 10.73 -10.88 -10.89
CA VAL A 93 10.53 -10.64 -12.33
C VAL A 93 11.85 -10.74 -13.09
N ASP A 94 12.87 -10.05 -12.59
CA ASP A 94 14.24 -10.03 -13.12
C ASP A 94 14.87 -11.43 -13.13
N LEU A 95 14.78 -12.17 -12.02
CA LEU A 95 15.42 -13.48 -11.90
C LEU A 95 14.72 -14.56 -12.74
N PHE A 96 13.39 -14.52 -12.82
CA PHE A 96 12.63 -15.54 -13.54
C PHE A 96 12.52 -15.25 -15.04
N ALA A 97 12.40 -13.98 -15.42
CA ALA A 97 12.07 -13.60 -16.78
C ALA A 97 12.74 -12.30 -17.27
N GLY A 98 13.60 -11.65 -16.49
CA GLY A 98 14.29 -10.41 -16.86
C GLY A 98 13.44 -9.16 -16.67
N ASP A 99 12.25 -9.09 -17.27
CA ASP A 99 11.38 -7.92 -17.23
C ASP A 99 9.89 -8.30 -17.40
N PHE A 100 8.99 -7.31 -17.42
CA PHE A 100 7.56 -7.57 -17.62
C PHE A 100 7.23 -8.20 -18.99
N SER A 101 8.00 -7.92 -20.03
CA SER A 101 7.84 -8.58 -21.35
C SER A 101 8.22 -10.05 -21.25
N GLY A 102 9.28 -10.36 -20.52
CA GLY A 102 9.65 -11.74 -20.24
C GLY A 102 8.57 -12.47 -19.45
N ILE A 103 7.95 -11.86 -18.44
CA ILE A 103 6.82 -12.48 -17.72
C ILE A 103 5.66 -12.76 -18.68
N ARG A 104 5.34 -11.79 -19.56
CA ARG A 104 4.34 -11.96 -20.62
C ARG A 104 4.64 -13.18 -21.50
N ASP A 105 5.90 -13.37 -21.91
CA ASP A 105 6.33 -14.54 -22.69
C ASP A 105 6.23 -15.86 -21.91
N ARG A 106 6.24 -15.82 -20.57
CA ARG A 106 6.06 -16.99 -19.69
C ARG A 106 4.60 -17.32 -19.38
N ILE A 107 3.63 -16.49 -19.75
CA ILE A 107 2.21 -16.75 -19.50
C ILE A 107 1.74 -18.13 -20.02
N PRO A 108 2.12 -18.60 -21.24
CA PRO A 108 1.75 -19.93 -21.70
C PRO A 108 2.27 -21.04 -20.77
N TYR A 109 3.52 -20.93 -20.30
CA TYR A 109 4.12 -21.88 -19.37
C TYR A 109 3.42 -21.89 -18.01
N LEU A 110 3.13 -20.71 -17.45
CA LEU A 110 2.38 -20.58 -16.20
C LEU A 110 0.97 -21.19 -16.32
N THR A 111 0.32 -21.00 -17.47
CA THR A 111 -1.00 -21.58 -17.75
C THR A 111 -0.93 -23.10 -17.89
N GLU A 112 0.08 -23.65 -18.57
CA GLU A 112 0.31 -25.10 -18.70
C GLU A 112 0.53 -25.77 -17.33
N MET A 113 1.24 -25.09 -16.43
CA MET A 113 1.40 -25.53 -15.04
C MET A 113 0.12 -25.46 -14.20
N GLY A 114 -0.94 -24.83 -14.71
CA GLY A 114 -2.19 -24.62 -13.98
C GLY A 114 -2.12 -23.52 -12.92
N ILE A 115 -1.17 -22.58 -13.04
CA ILE A 115 -1.11 -21.41 -12.14
C ILE A 115 -2.33 -20.53 -12.40
N THR A 116 -2.98 -20.08 -11.32
CA THR A 116 -4.14 -19.17 -11.35
C THR A 116 -3.93 -17.94 -10.47
N PHE A 117 -2.79 -17.85 -9.79
CA PHE A 117 -2.39 -16.74 -8.95
C PHE A 117 -0.88 -16.55 -9.09
N LEU A 118 -0.45 -15.33 -9.42
CA LEU A 118 0.96 -15.01 -9.58
C LEU A 118 1.31 -13.81 -8.71
N HIS A 119 2.15 -14.04 -7.71
CA HIS A 119 2.76 -12.97 -6.92
C HIS A 119 4.10 -12.59 -7.52
N LEU A 120 4.19 -11.35 -7.99
CA LEU A 120 5.47 -10.75 -8.37
C LEU A 120 6.06 -10.06 -7.14
N MET A 121 7.29 -10.44 -6.78
CA MET A 121 8.08 -9.76 -5.75
C MET A 121 8.25 -8.27 -6.10
N PRO A 122 8.61 -7.39 -5.14
CA PRO A 122 8.47 -5.94 -5.29
C PRO A 122 8.94 -5.39 -6.65
N VAL A 123 8.00 -4.73 -7.35
CA VAL A 123 8.19 -4.26 -8.74
C VAL A 123 8.36 -2.74 -8.84
N PHE A 124 8.28 -2.05 -7.71
CA PHE A 124 8.29 -0.60 -7.63
C PHE A 124 9.70 -0.05 -7.57
N LYS A 125 9.84 1.22 -7.96
CA LYS A 125 11.10 1.95 -7.84
C LYS A 125 11.57 1.93 -6.38
N SER A 126 12.84 1.60 -6.19
CA SER A 126 13.53 1.55 -4.90
C SER A 126 14.94 2.15 -5.04
N PRO A 127 15.69 2.39 -3.95
CA PRO A 127 17.05 2.92 -4.02
C PRO A 127 17.98 2.04 -4.86
N ASP A 128 18.96 2.67 -5.49
CA ASP A 128 20.07 1.97 -6.12
C ASP A 128 20.96 1.33 -5.04
N GLY A 129 21.27 0.04 -5.16
CA GLY A 129 22.09 -0.69 -4.18
C GLY A 129 21.25 -1.41 -3.11
N ASP A 130 21.48 -1.11 -1.84
CA ASP A 130 20.78 -1.76 -0.73
C ASP A 130 19.33 -1.25 -0.63
N ASN A 131 18.39 -2.12 -0.99
CA ASN A 131 16.95 -1.80 -1.03
C ASN A 131 16.07 -2.91 -0.45
N ASP A 132 16.68 -3.86 0.26
CA ASP A 132 15.98 -5.03 0.83
C ASP A 132 15.20 -5.81 -0.24
N GLY A 133 15.82 -6.08 -1.39
CA GLY A 133 15.16 -6.79 -2.50
C GLY A 133 13.91 -6.09 -3.03
N GLY A 134 13.92 -4.76 -3.01
CA GLY A 134 12.83 -3.89 -3.46
C GLY A 134 11.79 -3.53 -2.39
N TYR A 135 11.92 -4.01 -1.14
CA TYR A 135 11.01 -3.65 -0.05
C TYR A 135 11.19 -2.21 0.45
N ALA A 136 12.33 -1.57 0.18
CA ALA A 136 12.50 -0.13 0.41
C ALA A 136 11.88 0.70 -0.75
N VAL A 137 10.57 0.91 -0.74
CA VAL A 137 9.87 1.58 -1.85
C VAL A 137 10.15 3.10 -1.91
N SER A 138 10.59 3.60 -3.06
CA SER A 138 10.78 5.03 -3.35
C SER A 138 9.62 5.66 -4.11
N SER A 139 8.82 4.87 -4.81
CA SER A 139 7.61 5.35 -5.49
C SER A 139 6.62 4.22 -5.72
N TYR A 140 5.41 4.33 -5.18
CA TYR A 140 4.30 3.40 -5.47
C TYR A 140 3.68 3.61 -6.86
N ARG A 141 4.09 4.67 -7.57
CA ARG A 141 3.53 5.09 -8.87
C ARG A 141 4.45 4.81 -10.04
N GLU A 142 5.71 4.45 -9.76
CA GLU A 142 6.71 4.11 -10.74
C GLU A 142 7.22 2.69 -10.47
N THR A 143 7.29 1.89 -11.52
CA THR A 143 7.98 0.59 -11.47
C THR A 143 9.48 0.78 -11.50
N ASP A 144 10.24 -0.25 -11.10
CA ASP A 144 11.68 -0.29 -11.34
C ASP A 144 11.95 -0.19 -12.86
N PRO A 145 12.73 0.81 -13.31
CA PRO A 145 13.01 1.01 -14.74
C PRO A 145 13.62 -0.21 -15.43
N GLY A 146 14.35 -1.07 -14.70
CA GLY A 146 14.91 -2.32 -15.21
C GLY A 146 13.86 -3.39 -15.51
N LEU A 147 12.69 -3.33 -14.86
CA LEU A 147 11.58 -4.28 -15.08
C LEU A 147 10.60 -3.80 -16.15
N GLY A 148 10.53 -2.49 -16.38
CA GLY A 148 9.65 -1.86 -17.36
C GLY A 148 8.82 -0.73 -16.76
N THR A 149 7.76 -0.34 -17.47
CA THR A 149 6.90 0.81 -17.13
C THR A 149 5.61 0.40 -16.42
N MET A 150 4.98 1.35 -15.74
CA MET A 150 3.67 1.16 -15.11
C MET A 150 2.57 0.74 -16.11
N GLU A 151 2.65 1.23 -17.35
CA GLU A 151 1.71 0.81 -18.40
C GLU A 151 1.94 -0.66 -18.79
N GLN A 152 3.20 -1.10 -18.91
CA GLN A 152 3.50 -2.51 -19.16
C GLN A 152 3.02 -3.42 -18.02
N LEU A 153 3.13 -2.98 -16.76
CA LEU A 153 2.56 -3.71 -15.62
C LEU A 153 1.03 -3.83 -15.71
N LYS A 154 0.34 -2.75 -16.10
CA LYS A 154 -1.12 -2.74 -16.30
C LYS A 154 -1.56 -3.66 -17.45
N GLU A 155 -0.83 -3.63 -18.57
CA GLU A 155 -1.05 -4.54 -19.70
C GLU A 155 -0.84 -6.00 -19.26
N LEU A 156 0.25 -6.27 -18.53
CA LEU A 156 0.56 -7.60 -18.00
C LEU A 156 -0.55 -8.09 -17.06
N ALA A 157 -1.03 -7.26 -16.14
CA ALA A 157 -2.14 -7.59 -15.25
C ALA A 157 -3.41 -7.96 -16.04
N THR A 158 -3.68 -7.25 -17.13
CA THR A 158 -4.82 -7.53 -18.02
C THR A 158 -4.66 -8.86 -18.75
N GLU A 159 -3.46 -9.16 -19.25
CA GLU A 159 -3.18 -10.42 -19.95
C GLU A 159 -3.22 -11.63 -19.02
N LEU A 160 -2.65 -11.52 -17.82
CA LEU A 160 -2.74 -12.54 -16.77
C LEU A 160 -4.20 -12.83 -16.44
N ARG A 161 -5.01 -11.78 -16.20
CA ARG A 161 -6.44 -11.92 -15.92
C ARG A 161 -7.20 -12.60 -17.06
N ARG A 162 -6.91 -12.27 -18.33
CA ARG A 162 -7.50 -12.95 -19.51
C ARG A 162 -7.17 -14.43 -19.59
N ARG A 163 -6.10 -14.87 -18.93
CA ARG A 163 -5.71 -16.30 -18.80
C ARG A 163 -6.16 -16.93 -17.48
N GLY A 164 -6.92 -16.21 -16.66
CA GLY A 164 -7.40 -16.70 -15.37
C GLY A 164 -6.33 -16.69 -14.28
N ILE A 165 -5.28 -15.87 -14.45
CA ILE A 165 -4.22 -15.67 -13.45
C ILE A 165 -4.44 -14.34 -12.75
N SER A 166 -4.70 -14.39 -11.44
CA SER A 166 -4.79 -13.19 -10.60
C SER A 166 -3.40 -12.67 -10.26
N LEU A 167 -3.11 -11.42 -10.64
CA LEU A 167 -1.88 -10.74 -10.24
C LEU A 167 -1.94 -10.33 -8.78
N ALA A 168 -0.89 -10.67 -8.03
CA ALA A 168 -0.64 -10.18 -6.69
C ALA A 168 0.67 -9.41 -6.61
N LEU A 169 0.67 -8.31 -5.86
CA LEU A 169 1.85 -7.51 -5.56
C LEU A 169 1.97 -7.27 -4.07
N ASP A 170 3.20 -7.00 -3.62
CA ASP A 170 3.46 -6.42 -2.31
C ASP A 170 2.86 -5.02 -2.21
N PHE A 171 2.17 -4.77 -1.10
CA PHE A 171 1.82 -3.43 -0.65
C PHE A 171 2.62 -3.15 0.62
N VAL A 172 3.81 -2.61 0.42
CA VAL A 172 4.66 -2.12 1.50
C VAL A 172 4.00 -0.86 2.04
N PHE A 173 3.46 -0.94 3.25
CA PHE A 173 2.65 0.14 3.80
C PHE A 173 3.06 0.55 5.20
N ASN A 174 3.87 -0.26 5.89
CA ASN A 174 4.44 0.17 7.16
C ASN A 174 5.52 1.25 7.00
N HIS A 175 6.29 1.23 5.92
CA HIS A 175 7.45 2.07 5.73
C HIS A 175 7.65 2.48 4.26
N THR A 176 8.46 3.50 4.01
CA THR A 176 8.98 3.84 2.69
C THR A 176 10.51 3.84 2.73
N SER A 177 11.18 3.83 1.59
CA SER A 177 12.59 4.23 1.54
C SER A 177 12.78 5.66 2.03
N ASP A 178 14.00 6.01 2.45
CA ASP A 178 14.40 7.38 2.76
C ASP A 178 14.60 8.27 1.51
N GLU A 179 14.57 7.66 0.32
CA GLU A 179 14.53 8.33 -0.99
C GLU A 179 13.11 8.60 -1.51
N HIS A 180 12.07 8.07 -0.85
CA HIS A 180 10.68 8.34 -1.22
C HIS A 180 10.38 9.85 -1.20
N ASP A 181 9.51 10.34 -2.10
CA ASP A 181 9.18 11.79 -2.20
C ASP A 181 8.77 12.39 -0.84
N TRP A 182 7.96 11.65 -0.07
CA TRP A 182 7.59 12.05 1.29
C TRP A 182 8.79 12.16 2.24
N ALA A 183 9.70 11.19 2.22
CA ALA A 183 10.91 11.21 3.05
C ALA A 183 11.87 12.33 2.62
N THR A 184 12.05 12.53 1.31
CA THR A 184 12.85 13.63 0.73
C THR A 184 12.30 15.00 1.12
N LYS A 185 10.97 15.18 1.11
CA LYS A 185 10.33 16.42 1.58
C LYS A 185 10.49 16.58 3.09
N ALA A 186 10.33 15.51 3.87
CA ALA A 186 10.59 15.55 5.30
C ALA A 186 12.05 15.96 5.62
N LEU A 187 13.01 15.40 4.88
CA LEU A 187 14.45 15.73 4.92
C LEU A 187 14.75 17.18 4.50
N SER A 188 13.88 17.77 3.68
CA SER A 188 13.98 19.17 3.24
C SER A 188 13.33 20.16 4.21
N GLY A 189 12.75 19.66 5.32
CA GLY A 189 12.20 20.51 6.39
C GLY A 189 10.71 20.79 6.29
N TYR A 190 9.99 20.19 5.33
CA TYR A 190 8.54 20.37 5.23
C TYR A 190 7.84 19.65 6.39
N GLU A 191 7.26 20.42 7.31
CA GLU A 191 6.67 19.92 8.56
C GLU A 191 5.57 18.88 8.34
N GLU A 192 4.66 19.13 7.40
CA GLU A 192 3.60 18.18 7.01
C GLU A 192 4.17 16.78 6.69
N TYR A 193 5.26 16.71 5.93
CA TYR A 193 5.87 15.44 5.55
C TYR A 193 6.73 14.85 6.66
N GLN A 194 7.24 15.66 7.60
CA GLN A 194 7.88 15.13 8.80
C GLN A 194 6.88 14.40 9.69
N GLU A 195 5.62 14.85 9.75
CA GLU A 195 4.54 14.18 10.49
C GLU A 195 4.08 12.85 9.86
N TYR A 196 4.46 12.58 8.61
CA TYR A 196 4.20 11.29 7.96
C TYR A 196 5.07 10.18 8.56
N TYR A 197 6.12 10.53 9.29
CA TYR A 197 7.01 9.60 9.96
C TYR A 197 7.06 9.91 11.45
N ARG A 198 7.57 8.96 12.25
CA ARG A 198 7.82 9.21 13.67
C ARG A 198 9.23 9.74 13.87
N MET A 199 9.33 11.03 14.14
CA MET A 199 10.60 11.74 14.28
C MET A 199 10.72 12.45 15.64
N TYR A 200 11.88 12.37 16.28
CA TYR A 200 12.13 12.93 17.60
C TYR A 200 13.43 13.75 17.64
N ALA A 201 13.41 14.94 18.24
CA ALA A 201 14.60 15.79 18.34
C ALA A 201 15.65 15.26 19.35
N THR A 202 15.20 14.55 20.37
CA THR A 202 16.02 13.97 21.45
C THR A 202 15.84 12.46 21.51
N ARG A 203 16.70 11.77 22.28
CA ARG A 203 16.58 10.33 22.56
C ARG A 203 15.52 9.98 23.61
N GLU A 204 14.91 10.95 24.27
CA GLU A 204 13.97 10.71 25.38
C GLU A 204 12.79 9.80 25.00
N GLN A 205 12.17 10.05 23.85
CA GLN A 205 11.08 9.21 23.33
C GLN A 205 11.61 7.90 22.72
N PRO A 206 12.63 7.90 21.83
CA PRO A 206 13.26 6.67 21.35
C PRO A 206 13.63 5.68 22.47
N ASP A 207 14.33 6.14 23.50
CA ASP A 207 14.76 5.31 24.65
C ASP A 207 13.56 4.77 25.44
N ALA A 208 12.43 5.49 25.48
CA ALA A 208 11.22 5.01 26.15
C ALA A 208 10.55 3.88 25.36
N PHE A 209 10.54 3.94 24.03
CA PHE A 209 10.04 2.87 23.16
C PHE A 209 10.94 1.64 23.18
N GLU A 210 12.25 1.83 23.03
CA GLU A 210 13.24 0.74 22.95
C GLU A 210 13.35 -0.09 24.25
N LYS A 211 12.80 0.37 25.38
CA LYS A 211 12.65 -0.45 26.61
C LYS A 211 11.77 -1.69 26.42
N SER A 212 10.84 -1.65 25.48
CA SER A 212 9.82 -2.70 25.28
C SER A 212 9.89 -3.36 23.90
N ILE A 213 10.68 -2.80 22.97
CA ILE A 213 10.81 -3.29 21.59
C ILE A 213 11.96 -4.27 21.48
N VAL A 214 11.76 -5.31 20.67
CA VAL A 214 12.81 -6.24 20.25
C VAL A 214 13.28 -5.81 18.86
N ALA A 215 14.57 -5.54 18.70
CA ALA A 215 15.13 -5.15 17.40
C ALA A 215 14.98 -6.30 16.39
N VAL A 216 14.50 -5.98 15.19
CA VAL A 216 14.29 -6.95 14.10
C VAL A 216 15.61 -7.31 13.42
N PHE A 217 16.45 -6.31 13.14
CA PHE A 217 17.78 -6.46 12.55
C PHE A 217 18.87 -5.88 13.47
N PRO A 218 19.17 -6.55 14.61
CA PRO A 218 20.11 -6.03 15.60
C PRO A 218 21.55 -5.92 15.07
N ASP A 219 21.88 -6.66 14.01
CA ASP A 219 23.21 -6.63 13.37
C ASP A 219 23.44 -5.35 12.55
N GLU A 220 22.38 -4.62 12.16
CA GLU A 220 22.51 -3.39 11.37
C GLU A 220 22.53 -2.12 12.20
N HIS A 221 21.59 -2.00 13.14
CA HIS A 221 21.58 -0.88 14.07
C HIS A 221 20.99 -1.28 15.42
N PRO A 222 21.45 -0.67 16.52
CA PRO A 222 20.81 -0.85 17.81
C PRO A 222 19.39 -0.26 17.80
N GLY A 223 18.44 -0.97 18.40
CA GLY A 223 17.08 -0.46 18.60
C GLY A 223 16.27 -0.33 17.31
N CYS A 224 15.42 0.69 17.22
CA CYS A 224 14.49 0.91 16.11
C CYS A 224 14.47 2.39 15.64
N PHE A 225 15.57 3.12 15.87
CA PHE A 225 15.67 4.53 15.53
C PHE A 225 17.03 4.89 14.93
N THR A 226 17.01 5.57 13.77
CA THR A 226 18.19 6.08 13.09
C THR A 226 18.29 7.60 13.19
N TYR A 227 19.43 8.14 13.60
CA TYR A 227 19.66 9.59 13.64
C TYR A 227 19.96 10.16 12.25
N ARG A 228 19.28 11.25 11.88
CA ARG A 228 19.45 11.93 10.58
C ARG A 228 19.97 13.34 10.79
N ASN A 229 21.26 13.54 10.50
CA ASN A 229 21.97 14.80 10.69
C ASN A 229 21.30 16.00 9.98
N ARG A 230 20.80 15.80 8.76
CA ARG A 230 20.19 16.85 7.92
C ARG A 230 19.00 17.54 8.60
N ILE A 231 18.20 16.79 9.35
CA ILE A 231 17.03 17.30 10.07
C ILE A 231 17.22 17.30 11.59
N ARG A 232 18.38 16.85 12.07
CA ARG A 232 18.75 16.75 13.49
C ARG A 232 17.72 16.01 14.35
N LYS A 233 17.12 14.95 13.80
CA LYS A 233 16.09 14.12 14.45
C LYS A 233 16.43 12.64 14.33
N TRP A 234 15.95 11.86 15.30
CA TRP A 234 15.85 10.41 15.26
C TRP A 234 14.58 10.02 14.51
N VAL A 235 14.68 9.16 13.52
CA VAL A 235 13.55 8.65 12.73
C VAL A 235 13.35 7.19 13.08
N TRP A 236 12.09 6.77 13.24
CA TRP A 236 11.74 5.38 13.47
C TRP A 236 12.07 4.53 12.23
N THR A 237 12.92 3.53 12.42
CA THR A 237 13.37 2.58 11.41
C THR A 237 13.33 1.19 12.03
N THR A 238 12.20 0.50 11.91
CA THR A 238 12.01 -0.85 12.49
C THR A 238 12.92 -1.89 11.84
N PHE A 239 13.15 -1.71 10.54
CA PHE A 239 13.87 -2.62 9.66
C PHE A 239 15.25 -2.03 9.34
N HIS A 240 15.56 -1.81 8.06
CA HIS A 240 16.81 -1.17 7.64
C HIS A 240 16.80 0.33 7.95
N ASN A 241 17.99 0.93 8.09
CA ASN A 241 18.11 2.37 8.38
C ASN A 241 17.48 3.25 7.28
N TYR A 242 17.41 2.75 6.04
CA TYR A 242 16.81 3.39 4.88
C TYR A 242 15.31 3.11 4.74
N GLN A 243 14.69 2.34 5.64
CA GLN A 243 13.25 2.09 5.67
C GLN A 243 12.61 2.86 6.83
N TRP A 244 11.93 3.97 6.52
CA TRP A 244 11.34 4.85 7.52
C TRP A 244 9.88 4.48 7.77
N ASP A 245 9.55 4.16 9.02
CA ASP A 245 8.20 3.79 9.42
C ASP A 245 7.23 4.97 9.27
N LEU A 246 6.16 4.73 8.51
CA LEU A 246 5.04 5.62 8.37
C LEU A 246 4.25 5.73 9.69
N ASN A 247 3.79 6.94 9.96
CA ASN A 247 3.10 7.31 11.19
C ASN A 247 1.58 7.21 11.02
N TYR A 248 1.03 6.00 11.17
CA TYR A 248 -0.41 5.78 11.10
C TYR A 248 -1.22 6.47 12.21
N ALA A 249 -0.61 7.07 13.23
CA ALA A 249 -1.35 7.93 14.16
C ALA A 249 -1.81 9.24 13.49
N ASN A 250 -1.19 9.62 12.36
CA ASN A 250 -1.61 10.71 11.50
C ASN A 250 -2.63 10.18 10.46
N PRO A 251 -3.92 10.61 10.52
CA PRO A 251 -4.94 10.13 9.59
C PRO A 251 -4.66 10.51 8.12
N THR A 252 -3.85 11.55 7.87
CA THR A 252 -3.39 11.89 6.52
C THR A 252 -2.60 10.75 5.90
N VAL A 253 -1.71 10.10 6.66
CA VAL A 253 -0.91 8.95 6.20
C VAL A 253 -1.81 7.80 5.78
N PHE A 254 -2.84 7.51 6.59
CA PHE A 254 -3.84 6.49 6.24
C PHE A 254 -4.53 6.86 4.92
N SER A 255 -4.98 8.11 4.76
CA SER A 255 -5.62 8.57 3.52
C SER A 255 -4.70 8.43 2.30
N ARG A 256 -3.43 8.85 2.41
CA ARG A 256 -2.44 8.73 1.32
C ARG A 256 -2.21 7.27 0.94
N MET A 257 -2.00 6.38 1.91
CA MET A 257 -1.80 4.95 1.64
C MET A 257 -3.06 4.29 1.07
N VAL A 258 -4.27 4.70 1.45
CA VAL A 258 -5.50 4.26 0.78
C VAL A 258 -5.50 4.69 -0.70
N GLY A 259 -5.04 5.90 -0.99
CA GLY A 259 -4.86 6.37 -2.37
C GLY A 259 -3.87 5.52 -3.18
N GLU A 260 -2.76 5.09 -2.57
CA GLU A 260 -1.80 4.18 -3.20
C GLU A 260 -2.39 2.77 -3.42
N MET A 261 -3.06 2.22 -2.41
CA MET A 261 -3.74 0.92 -2.48
C MET A 261 -4.78 0.88 -3.61
N LEU A 262 -5.62 1.91 -3.71
CA LEU A 262 -6.67 1.99 -4.72
C LEU A 262 -6.12 2.25 -6.13
N PHE A 263 -5.00 2.97 -6.24
CA PHE A 263 -4.29 3.09 -7.50
C PHE A 263 -3.82 1.73 -8.01
N LEU A 264 -3.19 0.91 -7.17
CA LEU A 264 -2.77 -0.44 -7.54
C LEU A 264 -3.96 -1.34 -7.91
N ALA A 265 -5.07 -1.21 -7.19
CA ALA A 265 -6.31 -1.89 -7.55
C ALA A 265 -6.79 -1.50 -8.97
N ASN A 266 -6.59 -0.24 -9.39
CA ASN A 266 -6.95 0.25 -10.73
C ASN A 266 -5.92 -0.06 -11.81
N VAL A 267 -4.65 -0.32 -11.44
CA VAL A 267 -3.66 -0.95 -12.34
C VAL A 267 -4.08 -2.37 -12.70
N GLY A 268 -4.94 -3.00 -11.89
CA GLY A 268 -5.47 -4.33 -12.12
C GLY A 268 -4.83 -5.40 -11.24
N VAL A 269 -4.18 -4.98 -10.15
CA VAL A 269 -3.75 -5.87 -9.07
C VAL A 269 -4.99 -6.43 -8.38
N GLU A 270 -5.02 -7.75 -8.21
CA GLU A 270 -6.19 -8.46 -7.72
C GLU A 270 -6.06 -8.91 -6.27
N VAL A 271 -4.83 -9.03 -5.77
CA VAL A 271 -4.51 -9.34 -4.38
C VAL A 271 -3.30 -8.51 -3.94
N LEU A 272 -3.36 -7.93 -2.74
CA LEU A 272 -2.25 -7.19 -2.15
C LEU A 272 -1.68 -7.97 -0.96
N ARG A 273 -0.39 -8.29 -1.01
CA ARG A 273 0.35 -8.79 0.16
C ARG A 273 0.63 -7.60 1.06
N LEU A 274 -0.09 -7.49 2.17
CA LEU A 274 0.11 -6.42 3.15
C LEU A 274 1.40 -6.70 3.93
N ASP A 275 2.46 -5.95 3.65
CA ASP A 275 3.76 -6.16 4.27
C ASP A 275 3.86 -5.50 5.66
N ALA A 276 4.49 -6.19 6.62
CA ALA A 276 4.75 -5.65 7.96
C ALA A 276 3.51 -5.18 8.76
N VAL A 277 2.36 -5.85 8.59
CA VAL A 277 1.06 -5.51 9.25
C VAL A 277 1.16 -5.35 10.77
N ALA A 278 2.07 -6.06 11.43
CA ALA A 278 2.20 -6.05 12.89
C ALA A 278 2.68 -4.69 13.41
N PHE A 279 3.42 -3.92 12.61
CA PHE A 279 4.20 -2.76 13.06
C PHE A 279 3.51 -1.41 12.84
N LEU A 280 2.30 -1.38 12.26
CA LEU A 280 1.64 -0.14 11.84
C LEU A 280 1.38 0.83 12.99
N TRP A 281 1.02 0.32 14.17
CA TRP A 281 0.66 1.13 15.32
C TRP A 281 1.70 1.04 16.43
N LYS A 282 2.05 2.21 16.99
CA LYS A 282 3.16 2.35 17.93
C LYS A 282 2.66 2.97 19.23
N ARG A 283 2.84 2.28 20.36
CA ARG A 283 2.40 2.71 21.71
C ARG A 283 3.52 2.47 22.72
N ALA A 284 3.90 3.51 23.46
CA ALA A 284 4.96 3.40 24.46
C ALA A 284 4.59 2.36 25.53
N GLY A 285 5.59 1.61 26.01
CA GLY A 285 5.39 0.52 26.98
C GLY A 285 4.83 -0.78 26.39
N THR A 286 4.67 -0.88 25.07
CA THR A 286 4.33 -2.13 24.38
C THR A 286 5.44 -2.50 23.38
N ARG A 287 5.35 -3.70 22.81
CA ARG A 287 6.26 -4.14 21.73
C ARG A 287 6.08 -3.40 20.41
N CYS A 288 5.04 -2.56 20.28
CA CYS A 288 4.64 -1.95 19.00
C CYS A 288 4.41 -2.99 17.88
N GLU A 289 3.96 -4.18 18.27
CA GLU A 289 3.59 -5.28 17.40
C GLU A 289 2.15 -5.71 17.74
N ASN A 290 1.29 -5.92 16.74
CA ASN A 290 -0.06 -6.51 16.87
C ASN A 290 -1.03 -5.75 17.83
N LEU A 291 -1.00 -4.41 17.79
CA LEU A 291 -1.87 -3.54 18.61
C LEU A 291 -3.28 -3.34 18.06
#